data_AF-A0A662NXX1-F1
#
_entry.id   AF-A0A662NXX1-F1
#
_cell.length_a   1.000
_cell.length_b   1.000
_cell.length_c   1.000
_cell.angle_alpha   90.00
_cell.angle_beta   90.00
_cell.angle_gamma   90.00
#
_symmetry.space_group_name_H-M   'P 1'
#
loop_
_entity.id
_entity.type
_entity.pdbx_description
1 polymer ?
#
loop_
_entity_poly.entity_id
_entity_poly.type
_entity_poly.pdbx_seq_one_letter_code
_entity_poly.pdbx_strand_id
1 'polypeptide(L)' 'MIFGREDLKEEIKLRVAEALKRDVGRGIARFDRKFQRQLGVEPGDIVELHGEKVTAAIVANPHPDDGGID' A
#
# COMPACT_ATOMS: atom_id res chain seq x y z
N MET A 1 12.99 -16.14 -26.67
CA MET A 1 12.79 -15.98 -25.21
C MET A 1 12.04 -14.68 -25.02
N ILE A 2 10.86 -14.75 -24.43
CA ILE A 2 9.91 -13.64 -24.38
C ILE A 2 10.46 -12.68 -23.32
N PHE A 3 10.98 -11.52 -23.75
CA PHE A 3 11.27 -10.42 -22.82
C PHE A 3 9.96 -10.12 -22.10
N GLY A 4 9.98 -10.35 -20.78
CA GLY A 4 8.82 -10.15 -19.92
C GLY A 4 8.29 -8.75 -20.15
N ARG A 5 6.99 -8.66 -20.42
CA ARG A 5 6.31 -7.38 -20.44
C ARG A 5 6.56 -6.76 -19.08
N GLU A 6 7.24 -5.62 -19.08
CA GLU A 6 7.14 -4.68 -17.97
C GLU A 6 5.72 -4.11 -18.04
N ASP A 7 4.76 -4.95 -17.68
CA ASP A 7 3.35 -4.58 -17.61
C ASP A 7 3.32 -3.39 -16.66
N LEU A 8 2.79 -2.26 -17.13
CA LEU A 8 2.66 -0.98 -16.44
C LEU A 8 2.03 -1.19 -15.05
N LYS A 9 2.83 -1.57 -14.06
CA LYS A 9 2.41 -1.64 -12.67
C LYS A 9 2.37 -0.21 -12.19
N GLU A 10 1.19 0.28 -11.86
CA GLU A 10 1.06 1.57 -11.20
C GLU A 10 1.81 1.50 -9.86
N GLU A 11 2.97 2.13 -9.80
CA GLU A 11 3.76 2.25 -8.58
C GLU A 11 3.56 3.62 -7.97
N ILE A 12 3.50 3.66 -6.64
CA ILE A 12 3.54 4.91 -5.89
C ILE A 12 4.61 4.82 -4.82
N LYS A 13 5.23 5.95 -4.50
CA LYS A 13 6.18 6.06 -3.41
C LYS A 13 5.54 6.87 -2.30
N LEU A 14 5.35 6.24 -1.16
CA LEU A 14 4.77 6.84 0.05
C LEU A 14 5.79 6.79 1.18
N ARG A 15 5.61 7.66 2.16
CA ARG A 15 6.41 7.63 3.39
C ARG A 15 5.77 6.67 4.40
N VAL A 16 6.58 5.80 4.99
CA VAL A 16 6.10 4.89 6.04
C VAL A 16 5.96 5.64 7.35
N ALA A 17 4.76 5.62 7.93
CA ALA A 17 4.46 6.10 9.27
C ALA A 17 4.40 4.94 10.29
N GLU A 18 4.44 5.26 11.58
CA GLU A 18 4.31 4.26 12.63
C GLU A 18 2.92 3.61 12.59
N ALA A 19 2.87 2.28 12.56
CA ALA A 19 1.61 1.56 12.55
C ALA A 19 0.86 1.71 13.88
N LEU A 20 -0.47 1.82 13.83
CA LEU A 20 -1.30 1.72 15.03
C LEU A 20 -1.02 0.38 15.73
N LYS A 21 -0.93 0.37 17.07
CA LYS A 21 -0.64 -0.84 17.88
C LYS A 21 -1.55 -2.04 17.54
N ARG A 22 -2.76 -1.78 17.05
CA ARG A 22 -3.76 -2.78 16.63
C ARG A 22 -3.53 -3.40 15.24
N ASP A 23 -2.70 -2.78 14.41
CA ASP A 23 -2.42 -3.19 13.04
C ASP A 23 -1.06 -3.91 12.94
N VAL A 24 -0.22 -3.82 13.97
CA VAL A 24 1.08 -4.50 14.06
C VAL A 24 0.91 -6.01 13.88
N GLY A 25 1.69 -6.59 12.96
CA GLY A 25 1.71 -8.03 12.68
C GLY A 25 0.53 -8.56 11.88
N ARG A 26 -0.41 -7.70 11.45
CA ARG A 26 -1.59 -8.11 10.67
C ARG A 26 -1.41 -7.97 9.16
N GLY A 27 -0.28 -7.42 8.72
CA GLY A 27 0.02 -7.20 7.31
C GLY A 27 -0.99 -6.25 6.65
N ILE A 28 -1.36 -5.16 7.32
CA ILE A 28 -2.32 -4.17 6.82
C ILE A 28 -1.55 -2.91 6.39
N ALA A 29 -1.81 -2.43 5.18
CA ALA A 29 -1.31 -1.15 4.68
C ALA A 29 -2.47 -0.14 4.64
N ARG A 30 -2.37 0.91 5.45
CA ARG A 30 -3.29 2.05 5.45
C ARG A 30 -2.64 3.22 4.73
N PHE A 31 -3.33 3.76 3.75
CA PHE A 31 -2.90 4.93 2.98
C PHE A 31 -4.10 5.58 2.33
N ASP A 32 -3.94 6.86 1.96
CA ASP A 32 -5.06 7.71 1.55
C ASP A 32 -5.85 7.19 0.34
N ARG A 33 -7.15 7.50 0.28
CA ARG A 33 -8.01 7.07 -0.85
C ARG A 33 -7.55 7.64 -2.19
N LYS A 34 -6.85 8.78 -2.19
CA LYS A 34 -6.25 9.36 -3.39
C LYS A 34 -5.26 8.38 -4.03
N PHE A 35 -4.40 7.78 -3.22
CA PHE A 35 -3.38 6.83 -3.64
C PHE A 35 -3.96 5.47 -3.99
N GLN A 36 -4.98 5.02 -3.25
CA GLN A 36 -5.74 3.81 -3.62
C GLN A 36 -6.33 3.93 -5.02
N ARG A 37 -6.94 5.08 -5.35
CA ARG A 37 -7.46 5.36 -6.70
C ARG A 37 -6.38 5.45 -7.76
N GLN A 38 -5.22 6.01 -7.42
CA GLN A 38 -4.08 6.08 -8.33
C GLN A 38 -3.44 4.71 -8.60
N LEU A 39 -3.53 3.77 -7.66
CA LEU A 39 -3.10 2.37 -7.83
C LEU A 39 -4.20 1.48 -8.44
N GLY A 40 -5.44 1.97 -8.50
CA GLY A 40 -6.61 1.17 -8.89
C GLY A 40 -6.96 0.05 -7.91
N VAL A 41 -6.66 0.19 -6.61
CA VAL A 41 -6.89 -0.82 -5.57
C VAL A 41 -8.01 -0.43 -4.62
N GLU A 42 -8.68 -1.42 -4.04
CA GLU A 42 -9.74 -1.22 -3.05
C GLU A 42 -9.38 -1.83 -1.68
N PRO A 43 -10.02 -1.37 -0.59
CA PRO A 43 -9.84 -2.00 0.72
C PRO A 43 -10.17 -3.50 0.69
N GLY A 44 -9.23 -4.32 1.14
CA GLY A 44 -9.31 -5.78 1.06
C GLY A 44 -8.43 -6.39 -0.03
N ASP A 45 -7.99 -5.61 -1.01
CA ASP A 45 -7.01 -6.07 -2.00
C ASP A 45 -5.63 -6.24 -1.38
N ILE A 46 -4.80 -7.05 -2.04
CA ILE A 46 -3.42 -7.30 -1.64
C ILE A 46 -2.50 -6.47 -2.53
N VAL A 47 -1.63 -5.67 -1.91
CA VAL A 47 -0.59 -4.90 -2.57
C VAL A 47 0.79 -5.44 -2.23
N GLU A 48 1.71 -5.32 -3.19
CA GLU A 48 3.13 -5.63 -3.01
C GLU A 48 3.86 -4.37 -2.56
N LEU A 49 4.56 -4.45 -1.44
CA LEU A 49 5.36 -3.40 -0.85
C LEU A 49 6.84 -3.66 -1.12
N HIS A 50 7.52 -2.65 -1.64
CA HIS A 50 8.96 -2.68 -1.93
C HIS A 50 9.66 -1.73 -0.96
N GLY A 51 10.31 -2.29 0.07
CA GLY A 51 11.15 -1.57 1.02
C GLY A 51 12.55 -2.17 1.09
N GLU A 52 13.08 -2.37 2.30
CA GLU A 52 14.30 -3.16 2.50
C GLU A 52 14.12 -4.62 2.04
N LYS A 53 12.90 -5.13 2.18
CA LYS A 53 12.47 -6.44 1.69
C LYS A 53 11.14 -6.29 0.96
N VAL A 54 10.90 -7.16 -0.01
CA VAL A 54 9.61 -7.27 -0.68
C VAL A 54 8.65 -8.03 0.22
N THR A 55 7.47 -7.47 0.45
CA THR A 55 6.41 -8.10 1.26
C THR A 55 5.03 -7.77 0.69
N ALA A 56 4.01 -8.52 1.05
CA ALA A 56 2.63 -8.22 0.71
C ALA A 56 1.87 -7.65 1.92
N ALA A 57 0.86 -6.83 1.66
CA ALA A 57 -0.04 -6.30 2.68
C ALA A 57 -1.47 -6.11 2.13
N ILE A 58 -2.46 -6.11 3.02
CA ILE A 58 -3.87 -5.89 2.70
C ILE A 58 -4.17 -4.40 2.79
N VAL A 59 -4.78 -3.83 1.74
CA VAL A 59 -5.19 -2.43 1.68
C VAL A 59 -6.31 -2.17 2.69
N ALA A 60 -6.18 -1.13 3.48
CA ALA A 60 -7.23 -0.66 4.37
C ALA A 60 -7.39 0.86 4.30
N ASN A 61 -8.60 1.34 4.55
CA ASN A 61 -8.87 2.76 4.63
C ASN A 61 -8.04 3.43 5.73
N PRO A 62 -7.59 4.69 5.51
CA PRO A 62 -6.90 5.47 6.53
C PRO A 62 -7.83 5.70 7.72
N HIS A 63 -7.26 5.86 8.92
CA HIS A 63 -8.05 6.33 10.06
C HIS A 63 -8.45 7.79 9.81
N PRO A 64 -9.63 8.25 10.26
CA PRO A 64 -9.96 9.69 10.22
C PRO A 64 -8.93 10.60 10.92
N ASP A 65 -8.07 10.06 11.79
CA ASP A 65 -6.98 10.76 12.47
C ASP A 65 -5.65 10.74 11.69
N ASP A 66 -5.53 9.92 10.64
CA ASP A 66 -4.33 9.84 9.78
C ASP A 66 -4.36 10.87 8.64
N GLY A 67 -5.33 11.79 8.63
CA GLY A 67 -5.48 12.80 7.58
C GLY A 67 -4.27 13.74 7.49
N GLY A 68 -3.46 13.57 6.44
CA GLY A 68 -2.34 14.46 6.11
C GLY A 68 -0.94 13.93 6.47
N ILE A 69 -0.83 12.64 6.82
CA ILE A 69 0.45 11.96 7.09
C ILE A 69 0.76 10.99 5.92
N ASP A 70 0.75 11.47 4.68
CA ASP A 70 1.08 10.67 3.49
C ASP A 70 2.30 11.24 2.72
#